data_AF-A0A9N8VE92-F1
#
_entry.id   AF-A0A9N8VE92-F1
#
_cell.length_a   1.000
_cell.length_b   1.000
_cell.length_c   1.000
_cell.angle_alpha   90.00
_cell.angle_beta   90.00
_cell.angle_gamma   90.00
#
_symmetry.space_group_name_H-M   'P 1'
#
loop_
_entity.id
_entity.type
_entity.pdbx_description
1 polymer ?
#
loop_
_entity_poly.entity_id
_entity_poly.type
_entity_poly.pdbx_seq_one_letter_code
_entity_poly.pdbx_strand_id
1 'polypeptide(L)'
;MTCRIRILREGGYFNLFKKIGYYNNFIKSHDFINFNRKYFTTGNLENNDSKDDTIRIDGDSYPVDDFTNVTSSILSKIKRKLHLRPSHPISILRNLIETQLNDFRHIHAFNPIVSTRQNFDDLGFPIDHVGRNKTDSYYINRSVMLRTHTSAHQLQILSAGENKFLVSADVYRRDEIDSSHYPVFHQMEGVQVFDIAEAKEQVSREITKMGQFNYSSVLISNEDEKDSDTSIDNRKNPIQACHPIEAANSVGLHLKHTLNELVKRLFKDEKELKVRWIDAYFPFTSPSWEMEVLYQGKWLEICGCGVILQDIMNKAERPNEIGWAFGLGLERIAMVLFDIPDIRLFWSKDPRFLDQFTFNEIKKFKPFSKYPASARDISFWVDNNTDFHENNFCELVRSVAGDLVEDAKMIDEFIHPVSKRRSLCYRIIYRSMDRNVTNEEINQIQLNVQKEVQTQLGVTLR
;
A
#
# COMPACT_ATOMS: atom_id res chain seq x y z
N MET A 1 5.46 42.06 -58.55
CA MET A 1 6.58 41.19 -58.10
C MET A 1 5.93 39.86 -57.71
N THR A 2 5.46 38.98 -58.61
CA THR A 2 6.20 38.16 -59.63
C THR A 2 7.46 37.55 -59.00
N CYS A 3 7.72 36.23 -58.95
CA CYS A 3 7.39 35.03 -59.73
C CYS A 3 7.64 33.80 -58.79
N ARG A 4 6.83 32.73 -58.70
CA ARG A 4 6.54 31.60 -59.61
C ARG A 4 7.72 30.63 -59.89
N ILE A 5 7.43 29.32 -59.76
CA ILE A 5 7.99 28.13 -60.49
C ILE A 5 9.18 27.43 -59.78
N ARG A 6 9.34 26.09 -59.66
CA ARG A 6 8.85 24.91 -60.42
C ARG A 6 8.85 23.63 -59.56
N ILE A 7 7.86 22.78 -59.80
CA ILE A 7 7.89 21.32 -59.57
C ILE A 7 8.65 20.69 -60.74
N LEU A 8 9.55 19.73 -60.49
CA LEU A 8 9.86 18.66 -61.43
C LEU A 8 9.80 17.31 -60.70
N ARG A 9 8.99 16.43 -61.30
CA ARG A 9 8.77 15.02 -60.99
C ARG A 9 9.83 14.15 -61.69
N GLU A 10 9.82 12.88 -61.28
CA GLU A 10 10.28 11.62 -61.91
C GLU A 10 11.41 10.99 -61.09
N GLY A 11 11.36 9.76 -60.60
CA GLY A 11 10.48 8.58 -60.66
C GLY A 11 11.30 7.45 -59.98
N GLY A 12 10.84 6.32 -59.43
CA GLY A 12 9.58 5.64 -59.19
C GLY A 12 9.93 4.38 -58.36
N TYR A 13 8.92 3.54 -58.06
CA TYR A 13 8.92 2.26 -57.32
C TYR A 13 8.66 2.36 -55.80
N PHE A 14 7.40 2.31 -55.35
CA PHE A 14 6.60 1.11 -55.02
C PHE A 14 7.10 0.33 -53.78
N ASN A 15 6.56 0.60 -52.59
CA ASN A 15 5.74 -0.35 -51.80
C ASN A 15 5.51 0.11 -50.35
N LEU A 16 4.38 -0.36 -49.80
CA LEU A 16 4.07 -0.53 -48.37
C LEU A 16 3.52 0.68 -47.57
N PHE A 17 2.20 0.91 -47.67
CA PHE A 17 1.20 0.55 -46.65
C PHE A 17 -0.06 1.42 -46.76
N LYS A 18 -1.13 0.80 -47.25
CA LYS A 18 -2.53 1.19 -47.05
C LYS A 18 -3.27 -0.09 -46.68
N LYS A 19 -4.34 0.04 -45.88
CA LYS A 19 -5.29 -0.97 -45.35
C LYS A 19 -4.88 -1.54 -43.97
N ILE A 20 -5.73 -1.60 -42.94
CA ILE A 20 -7.21 -1.65 -42.85
C ILE A 20 -7.63 -1.17 -41.44
N GLY A 21 -8.81 -0.56 -41.33
CA GLY A 21 -9.54 -0.41 -40.07
C GLY A 21 -10.73 -1.37 -39.96
N TYR A 22 -11.23 -1.49 -38.73
CA TYR A 22 -12.50 -2.06 -38.24
C TYR A 22 -12.58 -3.53 -37.75
N TYR A 23 -12.62 -3.61 -36.40
CA TYR A 23 -13.60 -4.25 -35.49
C TYR A 23 -13.92 -5.77 -35.52
N ASN A 24 -13.86 -6.30 -34.28
CA ASN A 24 -14.74 -7.24 -33.58
C ASN A 24 -14.28 -8.68 -33.28
N ASN A 25 -14.38 -8.98 -31.97
CA ASN A 25 -14.58 -10.25 -31.28
C ASN A 25 -13.44 -11.27 -31.29
N PHE A 26 -12.68 -11.30 -30.18
CA PHE A 26 -12.58 -12.42 -29.23
C PHE A 26 -11.52 -12.07 -28.19
N ILE A 27 -11.93 -11.53 -27.04
CA ILE A 27 -11.03 -11.36 -25.88
C ILE A 27 -10.97 -12.72 -25.17
N LYS A 28 -9.83 -13.42 -25.33
CA LYS A 28 -9.40 -14.43 -24.37
C LYS A 28 -8.14 -13.91 -23.69
N SER A 29 -8.22 -13.81 -22.37
CA SER A 29 -7.14 -13.56 -21.44
C SER A 29 -5.99 -14.52 -21.73
N HIS A 30 -4.84 -14.00 -22.16
CA HIS A 30 -3.48 -14.53 -22.07
C HIS A 30 -2.66 -13.74 -23.09
N ASP A 31 -2.10 -12.60 -22.68
CA ASP A 31 -0.87 -12.01 -23.26
C ASP A 31 -0.57 -10.67 -22.55
N PHE A 32 0.01 -10.79 -21.36
CA PHE A 32 0.74 -9.73 -20.68
C PHE A 32 2.01 -10.33 -20.07
N ILE A 33 2.78 -11.09 -20.86
CA ILE A 33 4.12 -11.54 -20.51
C ILE A 33 4.97 -11.54 -21.79
N ASN A 34 6.18 -10.96 -21.68
CA ASN A 34 7.29 -10.91 -22.65
C ASN A 34 7.47 -9.60 -23.40
N PHE A 35 8.23 -8.68 -22.80
CA PHE A 35 9.12 -7.82 -23.57
C PHE A 35 10.45 -7.63 -22.82
N ASN A 36 11.43 -8.48 -23.17
CA ASN A 36 12.88 -8.21 -23.30
C ASN A 36 13.72 -9.43 -22.93
N ARG A 37 14.16 -10.18 -23.95
CA ARG A 37 15.21 -11.19 -23.84
C ARG A 37 15.99 -11.27 -25.16
N LYS A 38 17.28 -10.86 -25.11
CA LYS A 38 18.45 -11.20 -25.94
C LYS A 38 19.46 -10.06 -25.69
N TYR A 39 20.71 -10.30 -25.29
CA TYR A 39 21.72 -11.10 -25.98
C TYR A 39 22.64 -11.85 -24.99
N PHE A 40 23.10 -13.05 -25.39
CA PHE A 40 24.19 -13.79 -24.75
C PHE A 40 25.48 -13.59 -25.54
N THR A 41 26.61 -13.38 -24.86
CA THR A 41 27.93 -13.79 -25.34
C THR A 41 28.81 -14.23 -24.17
N THR A 42 29.46 -15.38 -24.34
CA THR A 42 30.41 -16.04 -23.45
C THR A 42 31.80 -15.38 -23.46
N GLY A 43 32.46 -15.31 -22.30
CA GLY A 43 33.90 -15.01 -22.19
C GLY A 43 34.42 -15.29 -20.78
N ASN A 44 35.52 -16.05 -20.67
CA ASN A 44 36.16 -16.48 -19.42
C ASN A 44 37.18 -15.46 -18.89
N LEU A 45 37.27 -15.39 -17.55
CA LEU A 45 38.40 -15.07 -16.64
C LEU A 45 39.15 -13.73 -16.82
N GLU A 46 39.11 -12.86 -15.80
CA GLU A 46 40.27 -12.45 -14.95
C GLU A 46 39.86 -11.39 -13.91
N ASN A 47 40.48 -11.45 -12.73
CA ASN A 47 40.25 -10.55 -11.59
C ASN A 47 40.68 -9.10 -11.87
N ASN A 48 39.85 -8.12 -11.52
CA ASN A 48 40.28 -6.81 -11.04
C ASN A 48 39.15 -6.05 -10.33
N ASP A 49 39.52 -5.34 -9.27
CA ASP A 49 38.67 -4.67 -8.27
C ASP A 49 37.78 -3.53 -8.82
N SER A 50 36.46 -3.75 -8.74
CA SER A 50 35.45 -2.77 -8.29
C SER A 50 34.19 -3.56 -7.91
N LYS A 51 33.86 -3.64 -6.61
CA LYS A 51 32.64 -4.34 -6.17
C LYS A 51 31.40 -3.52 -6.54
N ASP A 52 30.91 -3.71 -7.76
CA ASP A 52 29.52 -3.46 -8.11
C ASP A 52 28.67 -4.53 -7.41
N ASP A 53 28.41 -4.33 -6.11
CA ASP A 53 27.48 -5.16 -5.38
C ASP A 53 26.08 -4.97 -6.01
N THR A 54 25.45 -6.07 -6.41
CA THR A 54 24.11 -6.07 -7.02
C THR A 54 23.17 -6.94 -6.21
N ILE A 55 21.91 -6.52 -6.09
CA ILE A 55 20.83 -7.33 -5.53
C ILE A 55 20.05 -7.95 -6.69
N ARG A 56 19.83 -9.27 -6.62
CA ARG A 56 19.01 -9.99 -7.59
C ARG A 56 17.62 -10.26 -7.05
N ILE A 57 16.60 -9.80 -7.76
CA ILE A 57 15.19 -10.02 -7.41
C ILE A 57 14.46 -10.54 -8.63
N ASP A 58 13.87 -11.73 -8.53
CA ASP A 58 13.11 -12.40 -9.60
C ASP A 58 13.80 -12.49 -10.98
N GLY A 59 15.14 -12.49 -10.99
CA GLY A 59 15.96 -12.63 -12.19
C GLY A 59 16.54 -11.31 -12.72
N ASP A 60 16.02 -10.19 -12.23
CA ASP A 60 16.54 -8.85 -12.51
C ASP A 60 17.66 -8.49 -11.52
N SER A 61 18.61 -7.67 -11.99
CA SER A 61 19.78 -7.25 -11.21
C SER A 61 19.74 -5.74 -11.00
N TYR A 62 19.85 -5.32 -9.74
CA TYR A 62 19.80 -3.92 -9.34
C TYR A 62 21.12 -3.52 -8.68
N PRO A 63 21.77 -2.43 -9.10
CA PRO A 63 22.94 -1.91 -8.40
C PRO A 63 22.53 -1.45 -6.99
N VAL A 64 23.39 -1.70 -6.01
CA VAL A 64 23.23 -1.13 -4.66
C VAL A 64 23.85 0.26 -4.59
N ASP A 65 23.30 1.09 -3.71
CA ASP A 65 23.87 2.39 -3.36
C ASP A 65 23.62 2.68 -1.87
N ASP A 66 23.94 3.89 -1.43
CA ASP A 66 23.74 4.31 -0.05
C ASP A 66 22.26 4.40 0.35
N PHE A 67 21.30 4.39 -0.58
CA PHE A 67 19.87 4.29 -0.27
C PHE A 67 19.41 2.85 -0.01
N THR A 68 20.15 1.85 -0.49
CA THR A 68 19.78 0.44 -0.33
C THR A 68 19.59 0.06 1.14
N ASN A 69 18.38 -0.37 1.50
CA ASN A 69 18.05 -0.81 2.85
C ASN A 69 17.11 -2.03 2.89
N VAL A 70 16.80 -2.63 1.72
CA VAL A 70 16.05 -3.90 1.64
C VAL A 70 16.85 -5.03 2.28
N THR A 71 16.16 -5.89 3.04
CA THR A 71 16.77 -7.07 3.67
C THR A 71 16.31 -8.36 2.99
N SER A 72 17.12 -9.42 3.07
CA SER A 72 16.74 -10.75 2.56
C SER A 72 15.43 -11.26 3.15
N SER A 73 15.14 -10.91 4.42
CA SER A 73 13.87 -11.23 5.09
C SER A 73 12.69 -10.61 4.35
N ILE A 74 12.78 -9.33 4.00
CA ILE A 74 11.73 -8.60 3.26
C ILE A 74 11.60 -9.11 1.83
N LEU A 75 12.72 -9.29 1.12
CA LEU A 75 12.70 -9.82 -0.25
C LEU A 75 12.09 -11.22 -0.34
N SER A 76 12.24 -12.05 0.70
CA SER A 76 11.61 -13.38 0.75
C SER A 76 10.06 -13.33 0.78
N LYS A 77 9.47 -12.20 1.20
CA LYS A 77 8.01 -12.03 1.32
C LYS A 77 7.33 -11.70 -0.01
N ILE A 78 8.05 -11.17 -1.00
CA ILE A 78 7.53 -10.82 -2.35
C ILE A 78 6.78 -11.99 -3.01
N LYS A 79 7.26 -13.21 -2.82
CA LYS A 79 6.69 -14.41 -3.45
C LYS A 79 5.42 -14.93 -2.76
N ARG A 80 5.07 -14.41 -1.58
CA ARG A 80 3.96 -14.95 -0.76
C ARG A 80 2.59 -14.62 -1.33
N LYS A 81 2.42 -13.43 -1.92
CA LYS A 81 1.19 -12.95 -2.58
C LYS A 81 -0.09 -13.42 -1.88
N LEU A 82 -0.24 -13.12 -0.58
CA LEU A 82 -1.30 -13.70 0.26
C LEU A 82 -2.71 -13.36 -0.25
N HIS A 83 -2.87 -12.16 -0.81
CA HIS A 83 -4.08 -11.71 -1.49
C HIS A 83 -4.51 -12.59 -2.67
N LEU A 84 -3.64 -13.44 -3.23
CA LEU A 84 -3.97 -14.36 -4.33
C LEU A 84 -4.24 -15.80 -3.86
N ARG A 85 -4.08 -16.11 -2.56
CA ARG A 85 -4.24 -17.48 -2.04
C ARG A 85 -5.71 -17.71 -1.69
N PRO A 86 -6.47 -18.57 -2.41
CA PRO A 86 -7.93 -18.58 -2.36
C PRO A 86 -8.56 -18.54 -0.96
N SER A 87 -8.17 -19.46 -0.07
CA SER A 87 -8.74 -19.56 1.29
C SER A 87 -8.08 -18.65 2.32
N HIS A 88 -7.15 -17.78 1.92
CA HIS A 88 -6.51 -16.86 2.86
C HIS A 88 -7.47 -15.70 3.21
N PRO A 89 -7.58 -15.27 4.47
CA PRO A 89 -8.50 -14.18 4.88
C PRO A 89 -8.40 -12.91 4.01
N ILE A 90 -7.18 -12.49 3.67
CA ILE A 90 -6.94 -11.33 2.79
C ILE A 90 -7.50 -11.56 1.38
N SER A 91 -7.34 -12.77 0.83
CA SER A 91 -7.93 -13.12 -0.47
C SER A 91 -9.45 -13.19 -0.38
N ILE A 92 -10.01 -13.76 0.70
CA ILE A 92 -11.47 -13.81 0.91
C ILE A 92 -12.04 -12.39 0.92
N LEU A 93 -11.47 -11.49 1.72
CA LEU A 93 -11.86 -10.09 1.76
C LEU A 93 -11.74 -9.42 0.38
N ARG A 94 -10.62 -9.62 -0.31
CA ARG A 94 -10.40 -9.09 -1.66
C ARG A 94 -11.53 -9.51 -2.61
N ASN A 95 -11.82 -10.82 -2.68
CA ASN A 95 -12.88 -11.36 -3.53
C ASN A 95 -14.27 -10.82 -3.15
N LEU A 96 -14.53 -10.59 -1.86
CA LEU A 96 -15.80 -10.01 -1.40
C LEU A 96 -15.96 -8.57 -1.89
N ILE A 97 -14.92 -7.74 -1.79
CA ILE A 97 -14.96 -6.36 -2.29
C ILE A 97 -15.12 -6.35 -3.82
N GLU A 98 -14.34 -7.16 -4.53
CA GLU A 98 -14.43 -7.36 -5.98
C GLU A 98 -15.83 -7.81 -6.44
N THR A 99 -16.49 -8.67 -5.66
CA THR A 99 -17.87 -9.10 -5.96
C THR A 99 -18.87 -7.97 -5.79
N GLN A 100 -18.64 -7.06 -4.84
CA GLN A 100 -19.52 -5.91 -4.60
C GLN A 100 -19.32 -4.79 -5.62
N LEU A 101 -18.09 -4.62 -6.11
CA LEU A 101 -17.68 -3.66 -7.13
C LEU A 101 -17.42 -4.37 -8.47
N ASN A 102 -18.36 -5.23 -8.88
CA ASN A 102 -18.19 -6.15 -10.01
C ASN A 102 -18.11 -5.47 -11.39
N ASP A 103 -18.46 -4.19 -11.49
CA ASP A 103 -18.31 -3.37 -12.69
C ASP A 103 -16.91 -2.75 -12.81
N PHE A 104 -16.05 -2.92 -11.80
CA PHE A 104 -14.67 -2.45 -11.83
C PHE A 104 -13.76 -3.49 -12.50
N ARG A 105 -12.77 -3.03 -13.26
CA ARG A 105 -11.72 -3.92 -13.77
C ARG A 105 -10.81 -4.36 -12.63
N HIS A 106 -10.70 -5.66 -12.39
CA HIS A 106 -9.86 -6.23 -11.33
C HIS A 106 -8.41 -6.44 -11.80
N ILE A 107 -7.44 -5.90 -11.06
CA ILE A 107 -6.01 -5.94 -11.40
C ILE A 107 -5.20 -6.40 -10.18
N HIS A 108 -4.38 -7.44 -10.33
CA HIS A 108 -3.66 -8.07 -9.20
C HIS A 108 -2.19 -8.43 -9.48
N ALA A 109 -1.70 -8.19 -10.70
CA ALA A 109 -0.47 -8.82 -11.20
C ALA A 109 0.76 -7.90 -11.21
N PHE A 110 0.82 -6.86 -10.38
CA PHE A 110 1.95 -5.94 -10.39
C PHE A 110 3.14 -6.47 -9.61
N ASN A 111 4.33 -6.37 -10.22
CA ASN A 111 5.60 -6.49 -9.49
C ASN A 111 5.65 -5.41 -8.39
N PRO A 112 5.96 -5.76 -7.12
CA PRO A 112 6.11 -4.76 -6.05
C PRO A 112 7.27 -3.79 -6.25
N ILE A 113 8.21 -4.13 -7.13
CA ILE A 113 9.32 -3.25 -7.49
C ILE A 113 8.81 -2.14 -8.42
N VAL A 114 8.96 -0.90 -7.97
CA VAL A 114 8.57 0.31 -8.71
C VAL A 114 9.71 1.33 -8.67
N SER A 115 9.70 2.24 -9.64
CA SER A 115 10.55 3.44 -9.55
C SER A 115 10.07 4.36 -8.42
N THR A 116 10.99 5.15 -7.86
CA THR A 116 10.64 6.20 -6.90
C THR A 116 9.73 7.26 -7.51
N ARG A 117 9.86 7.49 -8.82
CA ARG A 117 8.94 8.32 -9.60
C ARG A 117 7.50 7.82 -9.57
N GLN A 118 7.28 6.55 -9.88
CA GLN A 118 5.94 5.95 -9.84
C GLN A 118 5.33 6.01 -8.44
N ASN A 119 6.13 5.71 -7.40
CA ASN A 119 5.64 5.70 -6.03
C ASN A 119 5.39 7.10 -5.47
N PHE A 120 6.04 8.15 -5.98
CA PHE A 120 5.99 9.48 -5.36
C PHE A 120 5.77 10.62 -6.34
N ASP A 121 6.67 10.82 -7.31
CA ASP A 121 6.66 12.02 -8.17
C ASP A 121 5.40 12.08 -9.06
N ASP A 122 5.00 10.94 -9.62
CA ASP A 122 3.82 10.83 -10.47
C ASP A 122 2.54 11.17 -9.69
N LEU A 123 2.56 10.96 -8.37
CA LEU A 123 1.49 11.26 -7.40
C LEU A 123 1.64 12.63 -6.72
N GLY A 124 2.60 13.46 -7.13
CA GLY A 124 2.73 14.82 -6.60
C GLY A 124 3.31 14.94 -5.18
N PHE A 125 3.94 13.88 -4.66
CA PHE A 125 4.64 13.97 -3.38
C PHE A 125 5.77 15.02 -3.43
N PRO A 126 5.87 15.94 -2.47
CA PRO A 126 7.02 16.83 -2.34
C PRO A 126 8.35 16.07 -2.22
N ILE A 127 9.46 16.64 -2.69
CA ILE A 127 10.78 15.98 -2.66
C ILE A 127 11.30 15.74 -1.23
N ASP A 128 10.88 16.58 -0.30
CA ASP A 128 11.19 16.55 1.14
C ASP A 128 10.09 15.85 1.98
N HIS A 129 9.12 15.21 1.32
CA HIS A 129 8.04 14.52 2.01
C HIS A 129 8.57 13.33 2.84
N VAL A 130 8.15 13.23 4.10
CA VAL A 130 8.61 12.20 5.06
C VAL A 130 8.49 10.78 4.55
N GLY A 131 7.43 10.46 3.78
CA GLY A 131 7.26 9.14 3.16
C GLY A 131 8.41 8.72 2.22
N ARG A 132 9.22 9.66 1.73
CA ARG A 132 10.43 9.38 0.93
C ARG A 132 11.64 9.02 1.77
N ASN A 133 11.60 9.16 3.09
CA ASN A 133 12.76 8.90 3.94
C ASN A 133 13.15 7.41 3.92
N LYS A 134 14.46 7.14 4.02
CA LYS A 134 15.00 5.76 4.15
C LYS A 134 14.48 5.05 5.39
N THR A 135 14.07 5.80 6.41
CA THR A 135 13.55 5.30 7.68
C THR A 135 12.17 4.68 7.56
N ASP A 136 11.40 5.05 6.53
CA ASP A 136 9.98 4.68 6.38
C ASP A 136 9.72 3.78 5.16
N SER A 137 10.65 3.76 4.20
CA SER A 137 10.51 3.06 2.93
C SER A 137 11.65 2.06 2.68
N TYR A 138 11.33 0.98 1.95
CA TYR A 138 12.32 -0.01 1.51
C TYR A 138 12.84 0.30 0.10
N TYR A 139 14.05 0.83 0.03
CA TYR A 139 14.77 1.15 -1.19
C TYR A 139 15.69 0.01 -1.61
N ILE A 140 15.58 -0.37 -2.88
CA ILE A 140 16.57 -1.24 -3.53
C ILE A 140 17.79 -0.40 -3.92
N ASN A 141 17.56 0.82 -4.41
CA ASN A 141 18.54 1.89 -4.60
C ASN A 141 17.80 3.25 -4.67
N ARG A 142 18.50 4.36 -4.93
CA ARG A 142 17.92 5.71 -5.01
C ARG A 142 16.75 5.86 -5.99
N SER A 143 16.71 5.01 -7.03
CA SER A 143 15.73 5.12 -8.12
C SER A 143 14.66 4.03 -8.11
N VAL A 144 14.85 2.97 -7.33
CA VAL A 144 14.00 1.77 -7.32
C VAL A 144 13.72 1.33 -5.89
N MET A 145 12.46 1.00 -5.60
CA MET A 145 11.99 0.64 -4.28
C MET A 145 10.89 -0.42 -4.32
N LEU A 146 10.55 -0.96 -3.15
CA LEU A 146 9.31 -1.71 -2.97
C LEU A 146 8.18 -0.69 -2.72
N ARG A 147 7.08 -0.77 -3.47
CA ARG A 147 5.97 0.19 -3.39
C ARG A 147 5.42 0.32 -1.96
N THR A 148 5.18 1.55 -1.50
CA THR A 148 4.61 1.82 -0.17
C THR A 148 3.09 1.86 -0.16
N HIS A 149 2.49 1.94 -1.34
CA HIS A 149 1.05 1.92 -1.55
C HIS A 149 0.70 1.47 -2.98
N THR A 150 -0.51 0.95 -3.19
CA THR A 150 -0.99 0.57 -4.54
C THR A 150 -1.09 1.74 -5.51
N SER A 151 -1.19 2.98 -5.00
CA SER A 151 -1.33 4.21 -5.81
C SER A 151 -0.14 4.47 -6.72
N ALA A 152 0.99 3.79 -6.48
CA ALA A 152 2.13 3.78 -7.38
C ALA A 152 1.79 3.32 -8.82
N HIS A 153 0.64 2.64 -9.00
CA HIS A 153 0.16 2.17 -10.30
C HIS A 153 -0.94 3.06 -10.90
N GLN A 154 -1.42 4.08 -10.19
CA GLN A 154 -2.59 4.87 -10.58
C GLN A 154 -2.39 5.59 -11.92
N LEU A 155 -1.30 6.35 -12.08
CA LEU A 155 -1.02 7.09 -13.32
C LEU A 155 -0.90 6.13 -14.52
N GLN A 156 -0.18 5.01 -14.36
CA GLN A 156 0.02 4.03 -15.42
C GLN A 156 -1.32 3.45 -15.91
N ILE A 157 -2.23 3.12 -14.99
CA ILE A 157 -3.53 2.52 -15.32
C ILE A 157 -4.47 3.57 -15.93
N LEU A 158 -4.49 4.79 -15.39
CA LEU A 158 -5.26 5.90 -15.96
C LEU A 158 -4.81 6.23 -17.38
N SER A 159 -3.49 6.25 -17.62
CA SER A 159 -2.91 6.49 -18.95
C SER A 159 -3.22 5.36 -19.94
N ALA A 160 -3.51 4.16 -19.46
CA ALA A 160 -3.99 3.06 -20.29
C ALA A 160 -5.47 3.18 -20.67
N GLY A 161 -6.17 4.22 -20.22
CA GLY A 161 -7.57 4.51 -20.56
C GLY A 161 -8.60 3.82 -19.68
N GLU A 162 -8.21 3.28 -18.52
CA GLU A 162 -9.14 2.63 -17.60
C GLU A 162 -9.95 3.66 -16.80
N ASN A 163 -11.28 3.50 -16.76
CA ASN A 163 -12.19 4.44 -16.10
C ASN A 163 -12.67 3.96 -14.73
N LYS A 164 -12.70 2.65 -14.50
CA LYS A 164 -13.14 1.99 -13.27
C LYS A 164 -12.27 0.77 -13.02
N PHE A 165 -11.44 0.81 -11.98
CA PHE A 165 -10.53 -0.30 -11.70
C PHE A 165 -10.24 -0.49 -10.22
N LEU A 166 -9.94 -1.73 -9.86
CA LEU A 166 -9.44 -2.14 -8.56
C LEU A 166 -8.02 -2.69 -8.71
N VAL A 167 -7.09 -2.20 -7.89
CA VAL A 167 -5.72 -2.74 -7.78
C VAL A 167 -5.57 -3.38 -6.40
N SER A 168 -5.33 -4.68 -6.35
CA SER A 168 -5.00 -5.37 -5.09
C SER A 168 -3.58 -5.85 -5.10
N ALA A 169 -2.78 -5.45 -4.11
CA ALA A 169 -1.37 -5.82 -4.06
C ALA A 169 -0.78 -5.75 -2.65
N ASP A 170 0.33 -6.45 -2.44
CA ASP A 170 1.21 -6.31 -1.28
C ASP A 170 2.00 -4.99 -1.33
N VAL A 171 2.17 -4.31 -0.20
CA VAL A 171 2.87 -3.03 -0.05
C VAL A 171 3.84 -3.10 1.12
N TYR A 172 4.88 -2.27 1.10
CA TYR A 172 6.06 -2.43 1.94
C TYR A 172 6.39 -1.12 2.67
N ARG A 173 6.47 -1.17 4.00
CA ARG A 173 6.81 -0.01 4.84
C ARG A 173 7.69 -0.42 6.01
N ARG A 174 8.60 0.47 6.40
CA ARG A 174 9.37 0.32 7.63
C ARG A 174 8.59 1.04 8.73
N ASP A 175 8.23 0.31 9.77
CA ASP A 175 7.29 0.79 10.79
C ASP A 175 7.56 0.17 12.16
N GLU A 176 6.83 0.62 13.18
CA GLU A 176 6.84 0.09 14.55
C GLU A 176 6.52 -1.41 14.60
N ILE A 177 6.96 -2.11 15.64
CA ILE A 177 6.62 -3.53 15.88
C ILE A 177 5.50 -3.60 16.92
N ASP A 178 4.30 -3.92 16.49
CA ASP A 178 3.17 -4.27 17.34
C ASP A 178 2.20 -5.25 16.64
N SER A 179 1.05 -5.53 17.25
CA SER A 179 0.03 -6.45 16.72
C SER A 179 -0.72 -5.94 15.48
N SER A 180 -0.57 -4.67 15.12
CA SER A 180 -1.24 -4.00 13.98
C SER A 180 -0.29 -3.60 12.86
N HIS A 181 1.02 -3.54 13.12
CA HIS A 181 2.03 -3.09 12.16
C HIS A 181 2.95 -4.24 11.72
N TYR A 182 3.00 -4.48 10.41
CA TYR A 182 3.86 -5.47 9.79
C TYR A 182 4.52 -4.88 8.55
N PRO A 183 5.79 -5.20 8.25
CA PRO A 183 6.53 -4.51 7.19
C PRO A 183 6.00 -4.79 5.78
N VAL A 184 5.15 -5.82 5.65
CA VAL A 184 4.45 -6.16 4.41
C VAL A 184 2.97 -6.38 4.70
N PHE A 185 2.13 -5.56 4.12
CA PHE A 185 0.68 -5.68 4.24
C PHE A 185 0.05 -5.51 2.87
N HIS A 186 -1.27 -5.51 2.76
CA HIS A 186 -1.97 -5.51 1.48
C HIS A 186 -2.95 -4.35 1.41
N GLN A 187 -2.97 -3.72 0.25
CA GLN A 187 -3.94 -2.69 -0.07
C GLN A 187 -4.83 -3.12 -1.23
N MET A 188 -6.04 -2.58 -1.23
CA MET A 188 -6.87 -2.51 -2.41
C MET A 188 -7.18 -1.05 -2.73
N GLU A 189 -6.73 -0.60 -3.89
CA GLU A 189 -7.11 0.70 -4.42
C GLU A 189 -8.26 0.58 -5.39
N GLY A 190 -9.17 1.55 -5.32
CA GLY A 190 -10.24 1.70 -6.28
C GLY A 190 -10.25 3.10 -6.86
N VAL A 191 -10.45 3.18 -8.17
CA VAL A 191 -10.51 4.44 -8.92
C VAL A 191 -11.74 4.43 -9.81
N GLN A 192 -12.41 5.57 -9.87
CA GLN A 192 -13.49 5.82 -10.82
C GLN A 192 -13.39 7.23 -11.40
N VAL A 193 -13.53 7.33 -12.72
CA VAL A 193 -13.42 8.56 -13.50
C VAL A 193 -14.77 8.94 -14.14
N PHE A 194 -15.01 10.24 -14.22
CA PHE A 194 -16.19 10.89 -14.78
C PHE A 194 -15.77 12.01 -15.74
N ASP A 195 -16.65 12.35 -16.68
CA ASP A 195 -16.48 13.56 -17.49
C ASP A 195 -16.82 14.79 -16.64
N ILE A 196 -16.00 15.84 -16.66
CA ILE A 196 -16.21 17.03 -15.82
C ILE A 196 -17.54 17.72 -16.14
N ALA A 197 -17.92 17.79 -17.42
CA ALA A 197 -19.12 18.50 -17.87
C ALA A 197 -20.40 17.74 -17.51
N GLU A 198 -20.32 16.42 -17.35
CA GLU A 198 -21.47 15.55 -17.05
C GLU A 198 -21.41 14.91 -15.65
N ALA A 199 -20.44 15.29 -14.81
CA ALA A 199 -20.14 14.60 -13.56
C ALA A 199 -21.39 14.48 -12.67
N LYS A 200 -22.19 15.54 -12.56
CA LYS A 200 -23.41 15.55 -11.77
C LYS A 200 -24.45 14.55 -12.27
N GLU A 201 -24.73 14.56 -13.58
CA GLU A 201 -25.70 13.68 -14.21
C GLU A 201 -25.23 12.21 -14.22
N GLN A 202 -23.94 11.98 -14.40
CA GLN A 202 -23.32 10.65 -14.30
C GLN A 202 -23.46 10.11 -12.88
N VAL A 203 -23.04 10.88 -11.87
CA VAL A 203 -23.14 10.49 -10.45
C VAL A 203 -24.59 10.24 -10.03
N SER A 204 -25.52 11.13 -10.37
CA SER A 204 -26.93 10.96 -10.00
C SER A 204 -27.52 9.66 -10.56
N ARG A 205 -27.18 9.31 -11.81
CA ARG A 205 -27.58 8.03 -12.42
C ARG A 205 -26.97 6.83 -11.72
N GLU A 206 -25.69 6.90 -11.31
CA GLU A 206 -25.03 5.81 -10.62
C GLU A 206 -25.58 5.59 -9.21
N ILE A 207 -25.73 6.64 -8.40
CA ILE A 207 -26.32 6.55 -7.06
C ILE A 207 -27.75 5.99 -7.12
N THR A 208 -28.55 6.43 -8.09
CA THR A 208 -29.92 5.91 -8.28
C THR A 208 -29.93 4.41 -8.59
N LYS A 209 -28.97 3.93 -9.38
CA LYS A 209 -28.81 2.49 -9.66
C LYS A 209 -28.39 1.72 -8.42
N MET A 210 -27.53 2.29 -7.57
CA MET A 210 -27.08 1.67 -6.31
C MET A 210 -28.23 1.57 -5.30
N GLY A 211 -29.06 2.61 -5.17
CA GLY A 211 -30.18 2.68 -4.22
C GLY A 211 -31.39 1.80 -4.52
N GLN A 212 -31.49 1.20 -5.71
CA GLN A 212 -32.55 0.22 -6.02
C GLN A 212 -32.31 -1.14 -5.36
N PHE A 213 -31.11 -1.38 -4.84
CA PHE A 213 -30.79 -2.58 -4.08
C PHE A 213 -31.05 -2.29 -2.59
N ASN A 214 -32.10 -2.89 -2.05
CA ASN A 214 -32.57 -2.70 -0.69
C ASN A 214 -31.61 -3.40 0.31
N TYR A 215 -30.58 -2.69 0.78
CA TYR A 215 -29.63 -3.22 1.78
C TYR A 215 -30.10 -2.89 3.20
N SER A 216 -29.93 -3.87 4.09
CA SER A 216 -30.50 -3.95 5.44
C SER A 216 -30.11 -2.81 6.41
N SER A 217 -30.84 -2.78 7.53
CA SER A 217 -30.92 -1.83 8.65
C SER A 217 -29.64 -1.50 9.44
N VAL A 218 -28.45 -1.51 8.85
CA VAL A 218 -27.23 -1.04 9.53
C VAL A 218 -27.33 0.48 9.66
N LEU A 219 -27.60 0.95 10.88
CA LEU A 219 -27.58 2.38 11.22
C LEU A 219 -26.12 2.82 11.27
N ILE A 220 -25.65 3.50 10.23
CA ILE A 220 -24.42 4.28 10.34
C ILE A 220 -24.73 5.48 11.22
N SER A 221 -24.40 5.38 12.50
CA SER A 221 -24.37 6.56 13.38
C SER A 221 -23.10 7.34 13.05
N ASN A 222 -23.21 8.31 12.14
CA ASN A 222 -22.20 9.36 12.03
C ASN A 222 -22.29 10.16 13.33
N GLU A 223 -21.34 9.99 14.26
CA GLU A 223 -21.35 10.77 15.52
C GLU A 223 -21.16 12.27 15.27
N ASP A 224 -20.64 12.64 14.10
CA ASP A 224 -20.68 13.99 13.58
C ASP A 224 -21.94 14.20 12.73
N GLU A 225 -23.05 14.61 13.35
CA GLU A 225 -24.28 15.03 12.62
C GLU A 225 -23.99 16.14 11.59
N LYS A 226 -22.86 16.85 11.70
CA LYS A 226 -22.39 17.85 10.73
C LYS A 226 -21.89 17.26 9.40
N ASP A 227 -21.51 15.99 9.35
CA ASP A 227 -20.95 15.33 8.15
C ASP A 227 -22.05 14.62 7.31
N SER A 228 -23.29 14.68 7.78
CA SER A 228 -24.49 14.42 6.96
C SER A 228 -24.75 15.56 5.97
N ASP A 229 -24.20 16.75 6.23
CA ASP A 229 -24.19 17.85 5.29
C ASP A 229 -23.06 17.59 4.28
N THR A 230 -23.43 17.25 3.06
CA THR A 230 -22.54 16.98 1.93
C THR A 230 -21.66 18.17 1.52
N SER A 231 -21.69 19.27 2.28
CA SER A 231 -20.95 20.49 2.00
C SER A 231 -19.51 20.36 2.49
N ILE A 232 -18.58 20.34 1.53
CA ILE A 232 -17.14 20.35 1.83
C ILE A 232 -16.80 21.70 2.48
N ASP A 233 -16.21 21.69 3.69
CA ASP A 233 -15.61 22.90 4.26
C ASP A 233 -14.32 23.24 3.50
N ASN A 234 -14.47 24.03 2.43
CA ASN A 234 -13.39 24.46 1.54
C ASN A 234 -12.22 25.15 2.25
N ARG A 235 -12.36 25.58 3.52
CA ARG A 235 -11.25 26.14 4.29
C ARG A 235 -10.32 25.09 4.88
N LYS A 236 -10.84 23.90 5.17
CA LYS A 236 -10.09 22.80 5.79
C LYS A 236 -9.75 21.70 4.82
N ASN A 237 -10.66 21.43 3.87
CA ASN A 237 -10.54 20.34 2.92
C ASN A 237 -10.84 20.88 1.50
N PRO A 238 -9.90 21.59 0.88
CA PRO A 238 -10.20 22.44 -0.27
C PRO A 238 -10.51 21.62 -1.54
N ILE A 239 -11.52 22.07 -2.27
CA ILE A 239 -11.69 21.71 -3.68
C ILE A 239 -10.56 22.35 -4.50
N GLN A 240 -10.03 21.60 -5.47
CA GLN A 240 -8.98 22.10 -6.36
C GLN A 240 -9.49 23.28 -7.19
N ALA A 241 -8.68 24.34 -7.31
CA ALA A 241 -9.09 25.56 -8.00
C ALA A 241 -9.47 25.36 -9.48
N CYS A 242 -9.00 24.29 -10.12
CA CYS A 242 -9.32 23.93 -11.50
C CYS A 242 -10.65 23.17 -11.66
N HIS A 243 -11.27 22.69 -10.57
CA HIS A 243 -12.50 21.92 -10.63
C HIS A 243 -13.73 22.81 -10.45
N PRO A 244 -14.79 22.63 -11.28
CA PRO A 244 -16.09 23.16 -10.95
C PRO A 244 -16.57 22.59 -9.60
N ILE A 245 -16.99 23.47 -8.69
CA ILE A 245 -17.40 23.11 -7.33
C ILE A 245 -18.48 22.01 -7.34
N GLU A 246 -19.44 22.12 -8.25
CA GLU A 246 -20.53 21.15 -8.39
C GLU A 246 -20.06 19.75 -8.83
N ALA A 247 -19.07 19.69 -9.74
CA ALA A 247 -18.48 18.44 -10.18
C ALA A 247 -17.70 17.78 -9.04
N ALA A 248 -16.84 18.54 -8.34
CA ALA A 248 -16.07 18.02 -7.21
C ALA A 248 -16.96 17.52 -6.06
N ASN A 249 -18.02 18.27 -5.71
CA ASN A 249 -19.02 17.84 -4.72
C ASN A 249 -19.72 16.54 -5.15
N SER A 250 -20.11 16.43 -6.42
CA SER A 250 -20.79 15.23 -6.93
C SER A 250 -19.86 14.01 -6.89
N VAL A 251 -18.61 14.15 -7.32
CA VAL A 251 -17.61 13.08 -7.28
C VAL A 251 -17.31 12.66 -5.84
N GLY A 252 -17.15 13.62 -4.92
CA GLY A 252 -16.96 13.33 -3.49
C GLY A 252 -18.17 12.62 -2.86
N LEU A 253 -19.40 13.03 -3.21
CA LEU A 253 -20.62 12.34 -2.78
C LEU A 253 -20.67 10.90 -3.28
N HIS A 254 -20.33 10.68 -4.55
CA HIS A 254 -20.27 9.34 -5.13
C HIS A 254 -19.27 8.44 -4.40
N LEU A 255 -18.07 8.97 -4.10
CA LEU A 255 -17.03 8.27 -3.35
C LEU A 255 -17.54 7.85 -1.96
N LYS A 256 -18.05 8.81 -1.17
CA LYS A 256 -18.58 8.54 0.18
C LYS A 256 -19.73 7.53 0.12
N HIS A 257 -20.64 7.65 -0.84
CA HIS A 257 -21.74 6.69 -1.02
C HIS A 257 -21.24 5.28 -1.34
N THR A 258 -20.31 5.16 -2.29
CA THR A 258 -19.72 3.87 -2.71
C THR A 258 -19.04 3.16 -1.53
N LEU A 259 -18.24 3.90 -0.76
CA LEU A 259 -17.51 3.35 0.40
C LEU A 259 -18.43 3.02 1.57
N ASN A 260 -19.46 3.84 1.84
CA ASN A 260 -20.47 3.52 2.86
C ASN A 260 -21.22 2.23 2.51
N GLU A 261 -21.63 2.05 1.25
CA GLU A 261 -22.31 0.82 0.82
C GLU A 261 -21.40 -0.41 0.89
N LEU A 262 -20.13 -0.26 0.51
CA LEU A 262 -19.12 -1.31 0.65
C LEU A 262 -18.98 -1.76 2.12
N VAL A 263 -18.80 -0.80 3.03
CA VAL A 263 -18.65 -1.06 4.47
C VAL A 263 -19.91 -1.70 5.05
N LYS A 264 -21.11 -1.18 4.75
CA LYS A 264 -22.37 -1.79 5.22
C LYS A 264 -22.51 -3.25 4.81
N ARG A 265 -22.13 -3.60 3.58
CA ARG A 265 -22.24 -4.97 3.07
C ARG A 265 -21.17 -5.89 3.66
N LEU A 266 -19.94 -5.40 3.84
CA LEU A 266 -18.87 -6.17 4.48
C LEU A 266 -19.20 -6.48 5.95
N PHE A 267 -19.73 -5.50 6.68
CA PHE A 267 -20.05 -5.58 8.10
C PHE A 267 -21.55 -5.83 8.37
N LYS A 268 -22.27 -6.45 7.43
CA LYS A 268 -23.72 -6.67 7.52
C LYS A 268 -24.17 -7.44 8.77
N ASP A 269 -23.29 -8.27 9.33
CA ASP A 269 -23.56 -9.10 10.50
C ASP A 269 -23.21 -8.38 11.82
N GLU A 270 -22.59 -7.20 11.76
CA GLU A 270 -22.27 -6.35 12.91
C GLU A 270 -23.42 -5.38 13.20
N LYS A 271 -24.09 -5.58 14.34
CA LYS A 271 -25.36 -4.89 14.67
C LYS A 271 -25.21 -3.40 15.02
N GLU A 272 -24.04 -3.00 15.53
CA GLU A 272 -23.75 -1.65 16.02
C GLU A 272 -22.48 -1.10 15.37
N LEU A 273 -22.40 -1.19 14.03
CA LEU A 273 -21.28 -0.62 13.28
C LEU A 273 -21.33 0.91 13.34
N LYS A 274 -20.33 1.52 13.97
CA LYS A 274 -20.10 2.97 13.88
C LYS A 274 -19.01 3.26 12.85
N VAL A 275 -19.30 4.21 11.97
CA VAL A 275 -18.38 4.69 10.95
C VAL A 275 -18.31 6.21 11.07
N ARG A 276 -17.12 6.78 10.86
CA ARG A 276 -16.95 8.23 10.74
C ARG A 276 -16.01 8.57 9.60
N TRP A 277 -16.19 9.77 9.07
CA TRP A 277 -15.32 10.38 8.07
C TRP A 277 -14.47 11.44 8.76
N ILE A 278 -13.19 11.49 8.40
CA ILE A 278 -12.24 12.46 8.94
C ILE A 278 -11.65 13.20 7.75
N ASP A 279 -11.65 14.54 7.79
CA ASP A 279 -10.90 15.32 6.80
C ASP A 279 -9.41 14.98 6.90
N ALA A 280 -8.80 14.67 5.76
CA ALA A 280 -7.41 14.24 5.68
C ALA A 280 -6.64 15.04 4.62
N TYR A 281 -5.34 14.75 4.49
CA TYR A 281 -4.49 15.29 3.44
C TYR A 281 -3.67 14.17 2.81
N PHE A 282 -3.75 14.06 1.48
CA PHE A 282 -2.87 13.19 0.70
C PHE A 282 -2.28 14.01 -0.45
N PRO A 283 -1.00 13.79 -0.83
CA PRO A 283 -0.36 14.55 -1.91
C PRO A 283 -1.01 14.39 -3.29
N PHE A 284 -1.87 13.38 -3.48
CA PHE A 284 -2.49 13.01 -4.76
C PHE A 284 -4.01 13.15 -4.79
N THR A 285 -4.65 13.63 -3.71
CA THR A 285 -6.09 13.92 -3.70
C THR A 285 -6.44 15.21 -2.97
N SER A 286 -7.46 15.91 -3.44
CA SER A 286 -8.06 17.07 -2.77
C SER A 286 -9.46 17.35 -3.34
N PRO A 287 -10.52 17.42 -2.51
CA PRO A 287 -10.54 17.11 -1.07
C PRO A 287 -10.17 15.65 -0.77
N SER A 288 -9.78 15.38 0.48
CA SER A 288 -9.33 14.08 0.97
C SER A 288 -10.00 13.71 2.28
N TRP A 289 -10.28 12.42 2.47
CA TRP A 289 -10.89 11.90 3.68
C TRP A 289 -10.27 10.57 4.09
N GLU A 290 -10.34 10.30 5.38
CA GLU A 290 -10.17 8.97 5.96
C GLU A 290 -11.54 8.46 6.43
N MET A 291 -11.72 7.14 6.36
CA MET A 291 -12.87 6.47 6.93
C MET A 291 -12.42 5.53 8.04
N GLU A 292 -13.02 5.70 9.20
CA GLU A 292 -12.73 4.91 10.39
C GLU A 292 -13.95 4.13 10.85
N VAL A 293 -13.71 2.93 11.37
CA VAL A 293 -14.73 2.09 12.02
C VAL A 293 -14.41 1.95 13.50
N LEU A 294 -15.43 2.00 14.35
CA LEU A 294 -15.25 1.75 15.78
C LEU A 294 -15.14 0.24 16.01
N TYR A 295 -14.00 -0.21 16.50
CA TYR A 295 -13.77 -1.61 16.84
C TYR A 295 -13.09 -1.72 18.20
N GLN A 296 -13.65 -2.55 19.09
CA GLN A 296 -13.13 -2.76 20.46
C GLN A 296 -12.88 -1.45 21.24
N GLY A 297 -13.75 -0.45 21.05
CA GLY A 297 -13.65 0.84 21.73
C GLY A 297 -12.57 1.78 21.16
N LYS A 298 -11.93 1.44 20.04
CA LYS A 298 -10.97 2.28 19.33
C LYS A 298 -11.43 2.56 17.90
N TRP A 299 -11.21 3.78 17.43
CA TRP A 299 -11.41 4.11 16.03
C TRP A 299 -10.23 3.54 15.22
N LEU A 300 -10.57 2.77 14.18
CA LEU A 300 -9.61 2.14 13.30
C LEU A 300 -9.83 2.69 11.88
N GLU A 301 -8.85 3.43 11.40
CA GLU A 301 -8.78 3.88 10.01
C GLU A 301 -8.62 2.68 9.07
N ILE A 302 -9.56 2.52 8.13
CA ILE A 302 -9.59 1.41 7.17
C ILE A 302 -9.38 1.86 5.73
N CYS A 303 -9.50 3.15 5.45
CA CYS A 303 -9.47 3.71 4.11
C CYS A 303 -9.02 5.16 4.11
N GLY A 304 -8.05 5.50 3.26
CA GLY A 304 -7.80 6.87 2.82
C GLY A 304 -8.34 7.07 1.40
N CYS A 305 -8.96 8.20 1.10
CA CYS A 305 -9.57 8.45 -0.20
C CYS A 305 -9.70 9.95 -0.51
N GLY A 306 -10.09 10.27 -1.74
CA GLY A 306 -10.37 11.65 -2.12
C GLY A 306 -10.60 11.82 -3.61
N VAL A 307 -10.78 13.08 -4.02
CA VAL A 307 -10.86 13.47 -5.44
C VAL A 307 -9.44 13.58 -5.98
N ILE A 308 -9.12 12.85 -7.05
CA ILE A 308 -7.77 12.78 -7.65
C ILE A 308 -7.30 14.18 -8.06
N LEU A 309 -6.03 14.49 -7.81
CA LEU A 309 -5.44 15.74 -8.30
C LEU A 309 -5.50 15.81 -9.82
N GLN A 310 -5.99 16.94 -10.35
CA GLN A 310 -6.13 17.14 -11.80
C GLN A 310 -4.78 17.04 -12.53
N ASP A 311 -3.67 17.34 -11.86
CA ASP A 311 -2.32 17.14 -12.42
C ASP A 311 -2.05 15.68 -12.81
N ILE A 312 -2.55 14.72 -12.03
CA ILE A 312 -2.43 13.28 -12.36
C ILE A 312 -3.28 12.95 -13.58
N MET A 313 -4.51 13.48 -13.66
CA MET A 313 -5.39 13.31 -14.82
C MET A 313 -4.78 13.94 -16.08
N ASN A 314 -4.16 15.11 -15.97
CA ASN A 314 -3.46 15.78 -17.06
C ASN A 314 -2.24 14.97 -17.53
N LYS A 315 -1.43 14.45 -16.60
CA LYS A 315 -0.31 13.55 -16.90
C LYS A 315 -0.77 12.26 -17.59
N ALA A 316 -1.99 11.80 -17.30
CA ALA A 316 -2.63 10.67 -17.97
C ALA A 316 -3.25 11.01 -19.33
N GLU A 317 -3.07 12.24 -19.83
CA GLU A 317 -3.69 12.77 -21.06
C GLU A 317 -5.23 12.85 -21.02
N ARG A 318 -5.79 13.10 -19.82
CA ARG A 318 -7.24 13.11 -19.55
C ARG A 318 -7.72 14.42 -18.90
N PRO A 319 -7.52 15.59 -19.55
CA PRO A 319 -7.72 16.90 -18.92
C PRO A 319 -9.18 17.29 -18.67
N ASN A 320 -10.13 16.68 -19.39
CA ASN A 320 -11.57 16.99 -19.29
C ASN A 320 -12.31 16.07 -18.30
N GLU A 321 -11.57 15.29 -17.53
CA GLU A 321 -12.12 14.27 -16.66
C GLU A 321 -11.69 14.51 -15.20
N ILE A 322 -12.54 14.05 -14.29
CA ILE A 322 -12.38 14.13 -12.84
C ILE A 322 -12.65 12.74 -12.26
N GLY A 323 -11.91 12.35 -11.23
CA GLY A 323 -12.10 11.04 -10.62
C GLY A 323 -11.93 11.07 -9.11
N TRP A 324 -12.39 10.02 -8.46
CA TRP A 324 -12.03 9.73 -7.07
C TRP A 324 -11.16 8.49 -7.01
N ALA A 325 -10.35 8.41 -5.95
CA ALA A 325 -9.57 7.23 -5.59
C ALA A 325 -9.77 6.90 -4.12
N PHE A 326 -9.67 5.62 -3.77
CA PHE A 326 -9.56 5.15 -2.39
C PHE A 326 -8.48 4.09 -2.26
N GLY A 327 -7.91 3.93 -1.07
CA GLY A 327 -6.98 2.86 -0.71
C GLY A 327 -7.38 2.18 0.60
N LEU A 328 -7.84 0.93 0.51
CA LEU A 328 -8.25 0.12 1.65
C LEU A 328 -7.06 -0.66 2.23
N GLY A 329 -6.89 -0.64 3.54
CA GLY A 329 -5.98 -1.55 4.25
C GLY A 329 -6.64 -2.90 4.51
N LEU A 330 -6.26 -3.92 3.74
CA LEU A 330 -6.96 -5.22 3.80
C LEU A 330 -6.76 -5.93 5.14
N GLU A 331 -5.59 -5.86 5.75
CA GLU A 331 -5.31 -6.45 7.07
C GLU A 331 -6.19 -5.84 8.15
N ARG A 332 -6.30 -4.51 8.20
CA ARG A 332 -7.12 -3.82 9.22
C ARG A 332 -8.58 -4.25 9.13
N ILE A 333 -9.14 -4.28 7.92
CA ILE A 333 -10.53 -4.74 7.69
C ILE A 333 -10.67 -6.24 8.01
N ALA A 334 -9.71 -7.07 7.61
CA ALA A 334 -9.74 -8.50 7.88
C ALA A 334 -9.60 -8.82 9.38
N MET A 335 -8.78 -8.07 10.13
CA MET A 335 -8.67 -8.22 11.58
C MET A 335 -10.02 -8.04 12.26
N VAL A 336 -10.81 -7.05 11.82
CA VAL A 336 -12.17 -6.82 12.34
C VAL A 336 -13.12 -7.94 11.91
N LEU A 337 -13.23 -8.22 10.60
CA LEU A 337 -14.21 -9.17 10.06
C LEU A 337 -13.99 -10.61 10.52
N PHE A 338 -12.72 -11.02 10.62
CA PHE A 338 -12.34 -12.37 10.99
C PHE A 338 -11.93 -12.47 12.46
N ASP A 339 -12.03 -11.41 13.28
CA ASP A 339 -11.62 -11.39 14.69
C ASP A 339 -10.17 -11.89 14.90
N ILE A 340 -9.26 -11.42 14.04
CA ILE A 340 -7.84 -11.80 14.07
C ILE A 340 -7.08 -10.79 14.93
N PRO A 341 -6.51 -11.19 16.08
CA PRO A 341 -5.98 -10.25 17.07
C PRO A 341 -4.59 -9.71 16.76
N ASP A 342 -3.89 -10.28 15.77
CA ASP A 342 -2.49 -9.96 15.47
C ASP A 342 -2.19 -10.19 13.99
N ILE A 343 -1.64 -9.16 13.33
CA ILE A 343 -1.30 -9.14 11.91
C ILE A 343 -0.32 -10.25 11.50
N ARG A 344 0.54 -10.72 12.42
CA ARG A 344 1.51 -11.80 12.16
C ARG A 344 0.80 -13.11 11.80
N LEU A 345 -0.44 -13.32 12.23
CA LEU A 345 -1.21 -14.52 11.90
C LEU A 345 -1.45 -14.67 10.39
N PHE A 346 -1.65 -13.58 9.65
CA PHE A 346 -1.77 -13.64 8.18
C PHE A 346 -0.49 -14.19 7.52
N TRP A 347 0.66 -13.99 8.15
CA TRP A 347 1.94 -14.47 7.64
C TRP A 347 2.29 -15.89 8.10
N SER A 348 1.54 -16.43 9.05
CA SER A 348 1.71 -17.78 9.58
C SER A 348 1.59 -18.85 8.49
N LYS A 349 2.32 -19.94 8.67
CA LYS A 349 2.21 -21.17 7.88
C LYS A 349 1.53 -22.29 8.66
N ASP A 350 1.04 -21.99 9.86
CA ASP A 350 0.40 -22.96 10.76
C ASP A 350 -0.96 -23.40 10.22
N PRO A 351 -1.16 -24.72 9.99
CA PRO A 351 -2.46 -25.27 9.59
C PRO A 351 -3.59 -24.92 10.57
N ARG A 352 -3.31 -24.81 11.88
CA ARG A 352 -4.32 -24.42 12.89
C ARG A 352 -4.94 -23.05 12.64
N PHE A 353 -4.22 -22.16 11.95
CA PHE A 353 -4.76 -20.88 11.48
C PHE A 353 -5.36 -21.03 10.08
N LEU A 354 -4.60 -21.56 9.12
CA LEU A 354 -4.99 -21.58 7.70
C LEU A 354 -6.23 -22.43 7.43
N ASP A 355 -6.39 -23.57 8.12
CA ASP A 355 -7.50 -24.51 7.90
C ASP A 355 -8.83 -24.02 8.50
N GLN A 356 -8.82 -22.88 9.21
CA GLN A 356 -10.06 -22.30 9.74
C GLN A 356 -10.90 -21.59 8.69
N PHE A 357 -10.29 -21.16 7.58
CA PHE A 357 -10.91 -20.29 6.59
C PHE A 357 -11.26 -21.03 5.30
N THR A 358 -12.43 -20.71 4.76
CA THR A 358 -12.92 -21.27 3.50
C THR A 358 -13.12 -20.14 2.49
N PHE A 359 -12.89 -20.42 1.22
CA PHE A 359 -13.11 -19.46 0.15
C PHE A 359 -14.53 -18.84 0.23
N ASN A 360 -14.60 -17.50 0.09
CA ASN A 360 -15.84 -16.70 0.11
C ASN A 360 -16.69 -16.78 1.40
N GLU A 361 -16.13 -17.22 2.52
CA GLU A 361 -16.83 -17.27 3.80
C GLU A 361 -16.14 -16.35 4.83
N ILE A 362 -16.90 -15.42 5.42
CA ILE A 362 -16.43 -14.68 6.60
C ILE A 362 -16.68 -15.55 7.82
N LYS A 363 -15.60 -16.02 8.44
CA LYS A 363 -15.65 -16.86 9.63
C LYS A 363 -14.72 -16.32 10.69
N LYS A 364 -15.26 -16.00 11.86
CA LYS A 364 -14.47 -15.52 13.00
C LYS A 364 -13.42 -16.58 13.39
N PHE A 365 -12.18 -16.13 13.47
CA PHE A 365 -11.04 -16.90 13.90
C PHE A 365 -11.27 -17.41 15.32
N LYS A 366 -10.97 -18.68 15.55
CA LYS A 366 -10.97 -19.28 16.88
C LYS A 366 -9.53 -19.34 17.37
N PRO A 367 -9.15 -18.51 18.36
CA PRO A 367 -7.81 -18.55 18.91
C PRO A 367 -7.48 -19.92 19.48
N PHE A 368 -6.30 -20.42 19.16
CA PHE A 368 -5.70 -21.55 19.87
C PHE A 368 -4.86 -21.04 21.05
N SER A 369 -4.51 -21.94 21.98
CA SER A 369 -3.78 -21.60 23.22
C SER A 369 -2.54 -20.76 22.92
N LYS A 370 -2.46 -19.58 23.54
CA LYS A 370 -1.29 -18.70 23.41
C LYS A 370 -0.10 -19.31 24.16
N TYR A 371 1.06 -19.24 23.53
CA TYR A 371 2.32 -19.57 24.18
C TYR A 371 2.76 -18.41 25.10
N PRO A 372 3.45 -18.70 26.22
CA PRO A 372 3.90 -17.66 27.14
C PRO A 372 4.85 -16.69 26.45
N ALA A 373 4.67 -15.38 26.70
CA ALA A 373 5.63 -14.38 26.25
C ALA A 373 6.86 -14.36 27.14
N SER A 374 7.99 -13.95 26.56
CA SER A 374 9.23 -13.68 27.26
C SER A 374 9.69 -12.26 26.92
N ALA A 375 9.77 -11.38 27.92
CA ALA A 375 10.21 -10.00 27.74
C ALA A 375 11.72 -9.88 27.99
N ARG A 376 12.42 -9.10 27.17
CA ARG A 376 13.81 -8.70 27.39
C ARG A 376 13.94 -7.19 27.16
N ASP A 377 14.69 -6.55 28.03
CA ASP A 377 14.99 -5.13 27.89
C ASP A 377 16.38 -4.99 27.25
N ILE A 378 16.54 -3.96 26.42
CA ILE A 378 17.82 -3.56 25.85
C ILE A 378 17.99 -2.06 26.08
N SER A 379 19.07 -1.70 26.76
CA SER A 379 19.46 -0.31 26.99
C SER A 379 20.73 0.00 26.21
N PHE A 380 20.80 1.19 25.63
CA PHE A 380 21.99 1.66 24.95
C PHE A 380 22.08 3.19 24.93
N TRP A 381 23.31 3.67 24.83
CA TRP A 381 23.66 5.06 24.62
C TRP A 381 23.68 5.37 23.12
N VAL A 382 23.02 6.47 22.77
CA VAL A 382 23.10 7.11 21.46
C VAL A 382 24.04 8.31 21.61
N ASP A 383 25.13 8.31 20.85
CA ASP A 383 26.06 9.42 20.84
C ASP A 383 25.47 10.61 20.07
N ASN A 384 25.87 11.84 20.42
CA ASN A 384 25.27 13.06 19.86
C ASN A 384 25.41 13.20 18.33
N ASN A 385 26.34 12.46 17.73
CA ASN A 385 26.58 12.46 16.28
C ASN A 385 25.94 11.26 15.57
N THR A 386 25.28 10.36 16.30
CA THR A 386 24.64 9.17 15.75
C THR A 386 23.20 9.52 15.34
N ASP A 387 22.89 9.39 14.06
CA ASP A 387 21.53 9.52 13.54
C ASP A 387 20.73 8.24 13.85
N PHE A 388 20.06 8.23 15.01
CA PHE A 388 19.23 7.11 15.45
C PHE A 388 17.76 7.37 15.12
N HIS A 389 17.16 6.41 14.41
CA HIS A 389 15.72 6.37 14.15
C HIS A 389 15.12 5.05 14.64
N GLU A 390 13.95 5.09 15.25
CA GLU A 390 13.28 3.91 15.82
C GLU A 390 13.02 2.82 14.78
N ASN A 391 12.54 3.17 13.59
CA ASN A 391 12.36 2.19 12.50
C ASN A 391 13.64 1.44 12.10
N ASN A 392 14.84 2.01 12.31
CA ASN A 392 16.09 1.27 12.11
C ASN A 392 16.28 0.20 13.19
N PHE A 393 15.95 0.52 14.44
CA PHE A 393 15.92 -0.46 15.53
C PHE A 393 14.87 -1.55 15.28
N CYS A 394 13.63 -1.18 14.93
CA CYS A 394 12.57 -2.12 14.62
C CYS A 394 12.93 -3.05 13.44
N GLU A 395 13.47 -2.51 12.34
CA GLU A 395 13.92 -3.34 11.21
C GLU A 395 15.01 -4.33 11.64
N LEU A 396 15.97 -3.88 12.45
CA LEU A 396 17.05 -4.74 12.90
C LEU A 396 16.55 -5.86 13.81
N VAL A 397 15.67 -5.55 14.76
CA VAL A 397 15.01 -6.54 15.62
C VAL A 397 14.23 -7.53 14.77
N ARG A 398 13.45 -7.08 13.78
CA ARG A 398 12.74 -7.98 12.84
C ARG A 398 13.67 -8.84 12.01
N SER A 399 14.80 -8.29 11.56
CA SER A 399 15.76 -9.03 10.73
C SER A 399 16.40 -10.20 11.49
N VAL A 400 16.58 -10.05 12.81
CA VAL A 400 17.19 -11.06 13.68
C VAL A 400 16.15 -12.02 14.27
N ALA A 401 15.05 -11.48 14.82
CA ALA A 401 14.05 -12.26 15.56
C ALA A 401 12.89 -12.77 14.68
N GLY A 402 12.71 -12.23 13.48
CA GLY A 402 11.63 -12.61 12.56
C GLY A 402 10.25 -12.42 13.20
N ASP A 403 9.36 -13.40 13.02
CA ASP A 403 7.99 -13.33 13.54
C ASP A 403 7.88 -13.65 15.05
N LEU A 404 9.00 -13.97 15.72
CA LEU A 404 9.02 -14.21 17.16
C LEU A 404 8.86 -12.93 17.98
N VAL A 405 9.26 -11.77 17.43
CA VAL A 405 9.02 -10.50 18.10
C VAL A 405 7.55 -10.11 17.93
N GLU A 406 6.87 -9.91 19.05
CA GLU A 406 5.47 -9.47 19.13
C GLU A 406 5.35 -7.97 19.25
N ASP A 407 6.23 -7.37 20.04
CA ASP A 407 6.18 -5.96 20.40
C ASP A 407 7.60 -5.48 20.68
N ALA A 408 7.93 -4.26 20.29
CA ALA A 408 9.18 -3.61 20.67
C ALA A 408 8.91 -2.13 20.93
N LYS A 409 8.92 -1.72 22.21
CA LYS A 409 8.56 -0.36 22.61
C LYS A 409 9.62 0.29 23.46
N MET A 410 9.83 1.58 23.23
CA MET A 410 10.63 2.40 24.13
C MET A 410 9.90 2.52 25.48
N ILE A 411 10.59 2.16 26.56
CA ILE A 411 10.05 2.20 27.93
C ILE A 411 10.72 3.27 28.80
N ASP A 412 11.90 3.75 28.40
CA ASP A 412 12.63 4.80 29.10
C ASP A 412 13.55 5.56 28.14
N GLU A 413 13.63 6.87 28.34
CA GLU A 413 14.58 7.77 27.68
C GLU A 413 15.13 8.73 28.72
N PHE A 414 16.47 8.83 28.80
CA PHE A 414 17.11 9.80 29.69
C PHE A 414 18.38 10.38 29.09
N ILE A 415 18.70 11.64 29.44
CA ILE A 415 19.95 12.29 29.07
C ILE A 415 20.87 12.34 30.29
N HIS A 416 22.06 11.76 30.17
CA HIS A 416 23.01 11.75 31.28
C HIS A 416 23.51 13.18 31.58
N PRO A 417 23.46 13.66 32.83
CA PRO A 417 23.67 15.08 33.15
C PRO A 417 25.08 15.59 32.83
N VAL A 418 26.10 14.73 32.96
CA VAL A 418 27.52 15.06 32.74
C VAL A 418 27.93 14.83 31.28
N SER A 419 27.90 13.58 30.80
CA SER A 419 28.29 13.24 29.43
C SER A 419 27.34 13.76 28.35
N LYS A 420 26.14 14.22 28.72
CA LYS A 420 25.05 14.64 27.80
C LYS A 420 24.62 13.56 26.80
N ARG A 421 25.05 12.31 26.98
CA ARG A 421 24.65 11.18 26.14
C ARG A 421 23.18 10.85 26.39
N ARG A 422 22.45 10.56 25.32
CA ARG A 422 21.07 10.06 25.38
C ARG A 422 21.10 8.55 25.58
N SER A 423 20.36 8.05 26.55
CA SER A 423 20.15 6.62 26.78
C SER A 423 18.71 6.28 26.43
N LEU A 424 18.53 5.21 25.67
CA LEU A 424 17.23 4.64 25.34
C LEU A 424 17.13 3.24 25.93
N CYS A 425 15.95 2.88 26.43
CA CYS A 425 15.63 1.53 26.84
C CYS A 425 14.39 1.04 26.08
N TYR A 426 14.54 -0.09 25.41
CA TYR A 426 13.45 -0.76 24.71
C TYR A 426 13.11 -2.07 25.39
N ARG A 427 11.82 -2.37 25.51
CA ARG A 427 11.31 -3.69 25.87
C ARG A 427 10.89 -4.43 24.62
N ILE A 428 11.51 -5.58 24.39
CA ILE A 428 11.18 -6.51 23.31
C ILE A 428 10.39 -7.67 23.90
N ILE A 429 9.18 -7.89 23.40
CA ILE A 429 8.33 -9.02 23.78
C ILE A 429 8.49 -10.10 22.72
N TYR A 430 8.99 -11.26 23.14
CA TYR A 430 9.09 -12.44 22.29
C TYR A 430 7.93 -13.38 22.57
N ARG A 431 7.18 -13.73 21.52
CA ARG A 431 6.13 -14.76 21.56
C ARG A 431 5.96 -15.38 20.18
N SER A 432 6.18 -16.69 20.09
CA SER A 432 5.81 -17.47 18.91
C SER A 432 4.29 -17.65 18.83
N MET A 433 3.79 -17.63 17.60
CA MET A 433 2.40 -17.96 17.30
C MET A 433 2.14 -19.47 17.20
N ASP A 434 3.15 -20.29 16.95
CA ASP A 434 2.97 -21.68 16.51
C ASP A 434 3.65 -22.72 17.42
N ARG A 435 4.50 -22.31 18.36
CA ARG A 435 5.18 -23.24 19.28
C ARG A 435 5.60 -22.61 20.60
N ASN A 436 5.94 -23.48 21.55
CA ASN A 436 6.71 -23.07 22.73
C ASN A 436 8.13 -22.65 22.31
N VAL A 437 8.63 -21.59 22.93
CA VAL A 437 9.99 -21.07 22.75
C VAL A 437 10.68 -21.12 24.10
N THR A 438 11.89 -21.66 24.16
CA THR A 438 12.63 -21.78 25.42
C THR A 438 13.29 -20.46 25.79
N ASN A 439 13.55 -20.23 27.08
CA ASN A 439 14.32 -19.07 27.51
C ASN A 439 15.75 -19.06 26.94
N GLU A 440 16.36 -20.23 26.74
CA GLU A 440 17.68 -20.36 26.13
C GLU A 440 17.68 -19.84 24.69
N GLU A 441 16.69 -20.24 23.89
CA GLU A 441 16.51 -19.76 22.52
C GLU A 441 16.29 -18.24 22.48
N ILE A 442 15.40 -17.72 23.33
CA ILE A 442 15.15 -16.27 23.42
C ILE A 442 16.40 -15.51 23.85
N ASN A 443 17.18 -16.04 24.79
CA ASN A 443 18.41 -15.40 25.23
C ASN A 443 19.45 -15.36 24.10
N GLN A 444 19.56 -16.43 23.30
CA GLN A 444 20.46 -16.44 22.15
C GLN A 444 20.05 -15.44 21.07
N ILE A 445 18.74 -15.31 20.80
CA ILE A 445 18.20 -14.30 19.88
C ILE A 445 18.47 -12.89 20.43
N GLN A 446 18.22 -12.65 21.72
CA GLN A 446 18.46 -11.37 22.37
C GLN A 446 19.95 -10.96 22.30
N LEU A 447 20.87 -11.90 22.49
CA LEU A 447 22.32 -11.64 22.34
C LEU A 447 22.67 -11.21 20.91
N ASN A 448 22.06 -11.86 19.91
CA ASN A 448 22.25 -11.48 18.51
C ASN A 448 21.65 -10.09 18.23
N VAL A 449 20.45 -9.80 18.74
CA VAL A 449 19.83 -8.47 18.65
C VAL A 449 20.75 -7.41 19.26
N GLN A 450 21.26 -7.63 20.46
CA GLN A 450 22.18 -6.72 21.14
C GLN A 450 23.45 -6.45 20.31
N LYS A 451 24.05 -7.52 19.77
CA LYS A 451 25.25 -7.42 18.91
C LYS A 451 24.98 -6.63 17.64
N GLU A 452 23.89 -6.93 16.94
CA GLU A 452 23.53 -6.24 15.71
C GLU A 452 23.17 -4.78 15.99
N VAL A 453 22.40 -4.48 17.04
CA VAL A 453 22.07 -3.12 17.47
C VAL A 453 23.34 -2.31 17.72
N GLN A 454 24.27 -2.84 18.50
CA GLN A 454 25.55 -2.17 18.77
C GLN A 454 26.34 -1.91 17.48
N THR A 455 26.40 -2.90 16.59
CA THR A 455 27.27 -2.84 15.40
C THR A 455 26.67 -1.98 14.28
N GLN A 456 25.40 -2.20 13.95
CA GLN A 456 24.75 -1.56 12.80
C GLN A 456 24.17 -0.18 13.11
N LEU A 457 23.74 0.07 14.35
CA LEU A 457 23.21 1.39 14.73
C LEU A 457 24.29 2.29 15.35
N GLY A 458 25.51 1.79 15.55
CA GLY A 458 26.61 2.58 16.11
C GLY A 458 26.31 3.10 17.53
N VAL A 459 25.58 2.31 18.32
CA VAL A 459 25.21 2.64 19.71
C VAL A 459 26.10 1.87 20.69
N THR A 460 26.17 2.31 21.95
CA THR A 460 26.90 1.57 23.00
C THR A 460 25.92 0.92 23.98
N LEU A 461 25.92 -0.41 24.11
CA LEU A 461 25.06 -1.10 25.08
C LEU A 461 25.33 -0.63 26.52
N ARG A 462 24.29 -0.60 27.36
CA ARG A 462 24.32 -0.16 28.75
C ARG A 462 23.87 -1.25 29.71
#